data_AF-A0A1R1SID8-F1
#
_entry.id   AF-A0A1R1SID8-F1
#
_cell.length_a   1.000
_cell.length_b   1.000
_cell.length_c   1.000
_cell.angle_alpha   90.00
_cell.angle_beta   90.00
_cell.angle_gamma   90.00
#
_symmetry.space_group_name_H-M   'P 1'
#
loop_
_entity.id
_entity.type
_entity.pdbx_description
1 polymer ?
#
loop_
_entity_poly.entity_id
_entity_poly.type
_entity_poly.pdbx_seq_one_letter_code
_entity_poly.pdbx_strand_id
1 'polypeptide(L)'
;RVERELLKLALQRPELVSPAFDAYGIDEFTAPPYAAVRRAIEEAGGASGADGDYLTRVREAAPDDTVRAMCTELAVEPLNLRRDPDEAYAGVQLVAVRLAAVNRRIGEVQGALQRLGPGADAAHLAAVQNELWVLQQYGQSLREKGAAAL
;
A
#
# COMPACT_ATOMS: atom_id res chain seq x y z
N ARG A 1 4.85 3.61 -10.36
CA ARG A 1 5.95 2.63 -10.55
C ARG A 1 6.10 1.73 -9.32
N VAL A 2 6.24 2.30 -8.11
CA VAL A 2 6.37 1.52 -6.87
C VAL A 2 5.12 0.68 -6.55
N GLU A 3 3.91 1.26 -6.63
CA GLU A 3 2.66 0.51 -6.41
C GLU A 3 2.56 -0.73 -7.30
N ARG A 4 2.87 -0.57 -8.59
CA ARG A 4 2.91 -1.68 -9.56
C ARG A 4 3.90 -2.76 -9.13
N GLU A 5 5.11 -2.37 -8.73
CA GLU A 5 6.14 -3.32 -8.28
C GLU A 5 5.70 -4.10 -7.06
N LEU A 6 5.06 -3.43 -6.09
CA LEU A 6 4.54 -4.07 -4.90
C LEU A 6 3.40 -5.04 -5.23
N LEU A 7 2.50 -4.69 -6.14
CA LEU A 7 1.44 -5.60 -6.59
C LEU A 7 2.00 -6.82 -7.31
N LYS A 8 3.05 -6.68 -8.11
CA LYS A 8 3.74 -7.84 -8.72
C LYS A 8 4.30 -8.76 -7.64
N LEU A 9 4.96 -8.20 -6.60
CA LEU A 9 5.44 -9.00 -5.48
C LEU A 9 4.29 -9.72 -4.75
N ALA A 10 3.19 -9.02 -4.46
CA ALA A 10 2.03 -9.61 -3.79
C ALA A 10 1.35 -10.74 -4.59
N LEU A 11 1.45 -10.72 -5.92
CA LEU A 11 0.92 -11.77 -6.80
C LEU A 11 1.92 -12.92 -7.02
N GLN A 12 3.20 -12.61 -7.15
CA GLN A 12 4.23 -13.58 -7.56
C GLN A 12 4.99 -14.23 -6.39
N ARG A 13 5.15 -13.49 -5.29
CA ARG A 13 5.91 -13.85 -4.09
C ARG A 13 5.20 -13.32 -2.83
N PRO A 14 3.93 -13.69 -2.60
CA PRO A 14 3.13 -13.20 -1.47
C PRO A 14 3.81 -13.41 -0.12
N GLU A 15 4.61 -14.47 0.02
CA GLU A 15 5.41 -14.80 1.20
C GLU A 15 6.46 -13.74 1.57
N LEU A 16 6.93 -12.93 0.62
CA LEU A 16 7.93 -11.89 0.86
C LEU A 16 7.33 -10.56 1.34
N VAL A 17 6.02 -10.39 1.18
CA VAL A 17 5.32 -9.14 1.52
C VAL A 17 4.29 -9.30 2.64
N SER A 18 3.93 -10.53 2.98
CA SER A 18 2.99 -10.84 4.06
C SER A 18 3.69 -10.85 5.43
N PRO A 19 3.00 -10.45 6.52
CA PRO A 19 1.64 -9.93 6.57
C PRO A 19 1.55 -8.43 6.27
N ALA A 20 2.69 -7.75 6.06
CA ALA A 20 2.76 -6.30 5.97
C ALA A 20 1.84 -5.75 4.87
N PHE A 21 1.84 -6.34 3.66
CA PHE A 21 1.01 -5.92 2.53
C PHE A 21 -0.49 -5.93 2.84
N ASP A 22 -0.97 -6.93 3.59
CA ASP A 22 -2.39 -7.07 3.91
C ASP A 22 -2.87 -5.99 4.87
N ALA A 23 -1.97 -5.42 5.66
CA ALA A 23 -2.26 -4.26 6.52
C ALA A 23 -2.35 -2.93 5.75
N TYR A 24 -2.18 -2.92 4.43
CA TYR A 24 -2.26 -1.70 3.62
C TYR A 24 -3.71 -1.51 3.18
N GLY A 25 -4.24 -0.31 3.39
CA GLY A 25 -5.56 0.07 2.89
C GLY A 25 -5.57 0.18 1.36
N ILE A 26 -6.75 0.00 0.76
CA ILE A 26 -6.94 0.20 -0.69
C ILE A 26 -6.58 1.63 -1.10
N ASP A 27 -6.84 2.62 -0.24
CA ASP A 27 -6.57 4.03 -0.51
C ASP A 27 -5.06 4.38 -0.52
N GLU A 28 -4.21 3.46 -0.07
CA GLU A 28 -2.74 3.60 -0.20
C GLU A 28 -2.26 3.34 -1.63
N PHE A 29 -3.11 2.76 -2.48
CA PHE A 29 -2.87 2.56 -3.92
C PHE A 29 -3.60 3.65 -4.71
N THR A 30 -2.86 4.70 -5.06
CA THR A 30 -3.45 5.95 -5.57
C THR A 30 -3.88 5.88 -7.02
N ALA A 31 -3.30 4.99 -7.83
CA ALA A 31 -3.77 4.77 -9.19
C ALA A 31 -5.02 3.87 -9.17
N PRO A 32 -6.16 4.31 -9.74
CA PRO A 32 -7.42 3.53 -9.68
C PRO A 32 -7.30 2.06 -10.11
N PRO A 33 -6.54 1.71 -11.18
CA PRO A 33 -6.36 0.30 -11.54
C PRO A 33 -5.61 -0.52 -10.48
N TYR A 34 -4.64 0.07 -9.78
CA TYR A 34 -3.87 -0.62 -8.74
C TYR A 34 -4.67 -0.78 -7.46
N ALA A 35 -5.51 0.19 -7.11
CA ALA A 35 -6.48 0.06 -6.02
C ALA A 35 -7.46 -1.10 -6.29
N ALA A 36 -7.91 -1.26 -7.55
CA ALA A 36 -8.79 -2.37 -7.93
C ALA A 36 -8.09 -3.74 -7.81
N VAL A 37 -6.82 -3.84 -8.22
CA VAL A 37 -6.02 -5.08 -8.03
C VAL A 37 -5.80 -5.37 -6.55
N ARG A 38 -5.46 -4.36 -5.74
CA ARG A 38 -5.31 -4.52 -4.28
C ARG A 38 -6.60 -5.05 -3.64
N ARG A 39 -7.76 -4.53 -4.06
CA ARG A 39 -9.07 -5.03 -3.60
C ARG A 39 -9.30 -6.49 -4.00
N ALA A 40 -9.01 -6.85 -5.24
CA ALA A 40 -9.14 -8.24 -5.70
C ALA A 40 -8.23 -9.20 -4.89
N ILE A 41 -7.03 -8.76 -4.50
CA ILE A 41 -6.16 -9.51 -3.58
C ILE A 41 -6.79 -9.66 -2.19
N GLU A 42 -7.41 -8.60 -1.66
CA GLU A 42 -8.12 -8.63 -0.38
C GLU A 42 -9.26 -9.64 -0.37
N GLU A 43 -10.12 -9.57 -1.39
CA GLU A 43 -11.29 -10.43 -1.55
C GLU A 43 -10.90 -11.90 -1.77
N ALA A 44 -9.72 -12.14 -2.35
CA ALA A 44 -9.12 -13.46 -2.47
C ALA A 44 -8.47 -13.96 -1.16
N GLY A 45 -8.60 -13.26 -0.03
CA GLY A 45 -8.06 -13.68 1.27
C GLY A 45 -6.69 -13.12 1.61
N GLY A 46 -6.21 -12.11 0.87
CA GLY A 46 -4.93 -11.45 1.09
C GLY A 46 -3.73 -12.29 0.66
N ALA A 47 -2.55 -11.66 0.68
CA ALA A 47 -1.28 -12.32 0.41
C ALA A 47 -0.95 -13.37 1.49
N SER A 48 -1.35 -13.15 2.74
CA SER A 48 -1.20 -14.12 3.83
C SER A 48 -2.02 -15.39 3.62
N GLY A 49 -3.08 -15.32 2.82
CA GLY A 49 -3.94 -16.45 2.44
C GLY A 49 -3.52 -17.16 1.16
N ALA A 50 -2.31 -16.89 0.65
CA ALA A 50 -1.85 -17.46 -0.61
C ALA A 50 -1.56 -18.96 -0.52
N ASP A 51 -2.12 -19.70 -1.48
CA ASP A 51 -1.97 -21.13 -1.70
C ASP A 51 -1.92 -21.43 -3.22
N GLY A 52 -2.07 -22.70 -3.62
CA GLY A 52 -2.01 -23.09 -5.04
C GLY A 52 -3.07 -22.44 -5.93
N ASP A 53 -4.23 -22.09 -5.38
CA ASP A 53 -5.36 -21.50 -6.12
C ASP A 53 -5.42 -19.97 -5.98
N TYR A 54 -4.48 -19.36 -5.26
CA TYR A 54 -4.45 -17.93 -4.96
C TYR A 54 -4.63 -17.04 -6.19
N LEU A 55 -3.83 -17.23 -7.24
CA LEU A 55 -3.93 -16.40 -8.45
C LEU A 55 -5.27 -16.59 -9.19
N THR A 56 -5.87 -17.77 -9.11
CA THR A 56 -7.21 -18.02 -9.65
C THR A 56 -8.24 -17.22 -8.86
N ARG A 57 -8.20 -17.30 -7.52
CA ARG A 57 -9.10 -16.54 -6.64
C ARG A 57 -8.97 -15.02 -6.84
N VAL A 58 -7.75 -14.49 -6.94
CA VAL A 58 -7.51 -13.07 -7.23
C VAL A 58 -8.11 -12.66 -8.56
N ARG A 59 -7.97 -13.50 -9.60
CA ARG A 59 -8.56 -13.22 -10.92
C ARG A 59 -10.07 -13.30 -10.87
N GLU A 60 -10.66 -14.23 -10.13
CA GLU A 60 -12.12 -14.37 -9.98
C GLU A 60 -12.75 -13.20 -9.23
N ALA A 61 -12.05 -12.66 -8.22
CA ALA A 61 -12.45 -11.46 -7.48
C ALA A 61 -12.35 -10.15 -8.28
N ALA A 62 -11.72 -10.16 -9.47
CA ALA A 62 -11.62 -8.97 -10.29
C ALA A 62 -13.03 -8.48 -10.73
N PRO A 63 -13.36 -7.18 -10.53
CA PRO A 63 -14.71 -6.65 -10.76
C PRO A 63 -15.10 -6.59 -12.25
N ASP A 64 -14.11 -6.58 -13.14
CA ASP A 64 -14.29 -6.55 -14.59
C ASP A 64 -13.09 -7.20 -15.30
N ASP A 65 -13.21 -7.35 -16.62
CA ASP A 65 -12.17 -7.98 -17.44
C ASP A 65 -10.90 -7.14 -17.58
N THR A 66 -10.97 -5.82 -17.35
CA THR A 66 -9.80 -4.95 -17.37
C THR A 66 -8.91 -5.23 -16.16
N VAL A 67 -9.50 -5.31 -14.97
CA VAL A 67 -8.78 -5.66 -13.74
C VAL A 67 -8.30 -7.10 -13.80
N ARG A 68 -9.11 -8.02 -14.35
CA ARG A 68 -8.72 -9.43 -14.54
C ARG A 68 -7.49 -9.57 -15.44
N ALA A 69 -7.46 -8.83 -16.54
CA ALA A 69 -6.30 -8.77 -17.44
C ALA A 69 -5.07 -8.20 -16.72
N MET A 70 -5.23 -7.13 -15.94
CA MET A 70 -4.15 -6.53 -15.17
C MET A 70 -3.59 -7.48 -14.10
N CYS A 71 -4.42 -8.20 -13.36
CA CYS A 71 -3.96 -9.23 -12.41
C CYS A 71 -3.12 -10.30 -13.12
N THR A 72 -3.57 -10.75 -14.30
CA THR A 72 -2.86 -11.75 -15.10
C THR A 72 -1.52 -11.21 -15.59
N GLU A 73 -1.47 -9.95 -16.06
CA GLU A 73 -0.25 -9.28 -16.49
C GLU A 73 0.76 -9.13 -15.34
N LEU A 74 0.31 -8.60 -14.20
CA LEU A 74 1.16 -8.38 -13.03
C LEU A 74 1.65 -9.69 -12.40
N ALA A 75 0.91 -10.79 -12.55
CA ALA A 75 1.33 -12.10 -12.05
C ALA A 75 2.51 -12.71 -12.84
N VAL A 76 2.84 -12.19 -14.02
CA VAL A 76 3.93 -12.71 -14.86
C VAL A 76 4.93 -11.66 -15.31
N GLU A 77 4.61 -10.37 -15.17
CA GLU A 77 5.53 -9.30 -15.52
C GLU A 77 6.83 -9.41 -14.68
N PRO A 78 8.01 -9.37 -15.32
CA PRO A 78 9.27 -9.38 -14.60
C PRO A 78 9.35 -8.27 -13.54
N LEU A 79 9.88 -8.62 -12.38
CA LEU A 79 10.23 -7.62 -11.37
C LEU A 79 11.35 -6.70 -11.88
N ASN A 80 11.44 -5.49 -11.32
CA ASN A 80 12.50 -4.53 -11.58
C ASN A 80 13.81 -4.95 -10.87
N LEU A 81 14.14 -6.23 -10.93
CA LEU A 81 15.29 -6.88 -10.33
C LEU A 81 15.75 -8.01 -11.26
N ARG A 82 17.07 -8.12 -11.49
CA ARG A 82 17.66 -9.12 -12.39
C ARG A 82 17.89 -10.50 -11.75
N ARG A 83 17.66 -10.61 -10.44
CA ARG A 83 17.82 -11.81 -9.62
C ARG A 83 16.50 -12.12 -8.94
N ASP A 84 16.42 -13.28 -8.28
CA ASP A 84 15.28 -13.60 -7.44
C ASP A 84 15.09 -12.53 -6.35
N PRO A 85 13.84 -12.08 -6.11
CA PRO A 85 13.55 -11.13 -5.04
C PRO A 85 13.80 -11.76 -3.69
N ASP A 86 14.28 -10.95 -2.76
CA ASP A 86 14.49 -11.28 -1.36
C ASP A 86 13.63 -10.38 -0.47
N GLU A 87 13.57 -10.69 0.83
CA GLU A 87 12.85 -9.90 1.83
C GLU A 87 13.31 -8.43 1.86
N ALA A 88 14.61 -8.18 1.62
CA ALA A 88 15.14 -6.82 1.59
C ALA A 88 14.56 -6.01 0.41
N TYR A 89 14.49 -6.61 -0.79
CA TYR A 89 13.88 -5.99 -1.95
C TYR A 89 12.38 -5.73 -1.73
N ALA A 90 11.65 -6.71 -1.21
CA ALA A 90 10.23 -6.59 -0.91
C ALA A 90 9.95 -5.49 0.13
N GLY A 91 10.76 -5.46 1.20
CA GLY A 91 10.72 -4.43 2.23
C GLY A 91 10.90 -3.02 1.69
N VAL A 92 11.80 -2.82 0.71
CA VAL A 92 11.97 -1.51 0.04
C VAL A 92 10.69 -1.09 -0.69
N GLN A 93 10.01 -2.00 -1.40
CA GLN A 93 8.77 -1.67 -2.12
C GLN A 93 7.62 -1.37 -1.15
N LEU A 94 7.48 -2.18 -0.09
CA LEU A 94 6.50 -1.97 0.97
C LEU A 94 6.66 -0.59 1.60
N VAL A 95 7.87 -0.25 2.05
CA VAL A 95 8.17 1.05 2.68
C VAL A 95 7.89 2.19 1.72
N ALA A 96 8.27 2.05 0.45
CA ALA A 96 8.09 3.11 -0.54
C ALA A 96 6.60 3.41 -0.81
N VAL A 97 5.74 2.39 -0.89
CA VAL A 97 4.28 2.60 -1.01
C VAL A 97 3.71 3.23 0.27
N ARG A 98 4.06 2.68 1.45
CA ARG A 98 3.57 3.19 2.74
C ARG A 98 3.97 4.64 2.96
N LEU A 99 5.22 4.98 2.65
CA LEU A 99 5.74 6.34 2.79
C LEU A 99 5.02 7.32 1.85
N ALA A 100 4.70 6.90 0.62
CA ALA A 100 3.92 7.70 -0.31
C ALA A 100 2.51 7.99 0.25
N ALA A 101 1.84 6.96 0.79
CA ALA A 101 0.53 7.11 1.43
C ALA A 101 0.58 8.04 2.67
N VAL A 102 1.58 7.87 3.53
CA VAL A 102 1.79 8.75 4.71
C VAL A 102 2.02 10.20 4.29
N ASN A 103 2.86 10.45 3.28
CA ASN A 103 3.11 11.81 2.80
C ASN A 103 1.85 12.45 2.20
N ARG A 104 1.04 11.68 1.47
CA ARG A 104 -0.27 12.13 0.97
C ARG A 104 -1.17 12.53 2.15
N ARG A 105 -1.30 11.67 3.15
CA ARG A 105 -2.14 11.93 4.33
C ARG A 105 -1.69 13.17 5.10
N ILE A 106 -0.37 13.36 5.27
CA ILE A 106 0.21 14.58 5.85
C ILE A 106 -0.27 15.82 5.10
N GLY A 107 -0.21 15.81 3.76
CA GLY A 107 -0.69 16.93 2.94
C GLY A 107 -2.18 17.20 3.09
N GLU A 108 -3.01 16.15 3.19
CA GLU A 108 -4.45 16.28 3.43
C GLU A 108 -4.76 16.91 4.79
N VAL A 109 -4.10 16.43 5.85
CA VAL A 109 -4.26 16.92 7.23
C VAL A 109 -3.79 18.38 7.34
N GLN A 110 -2.67 18.72 6.70
CA GLN A 110 -2.20 20.11 6.62
C GLN A 110 -3.19 21.01 5.88
N GLY A 111 -3.75 20.55 4.75
CA GLY A 111 -4.78 21.28 4.01
C GLY A 111 -6.06 21.46 4.83
N ALA A 112 -6.46 20.47 5.63
CA ALA A 112 -7.58 20.58 6.56
C ALA A 112 -7.31 21.62 7.65
N LEU A 113 -6.11 21.60 8.23
CA LEU A 113 -5.68 22.55 9.25
C LEU A 113 -5.71 24.00 8.75
N GLN A 114 -5.27 24.25 7.51
CA GLN A 114 -5.32 25.57 6.88
C GLN A 114 -6.75 26.07 6.68
N ARG A 115 -7.70 25.18 6.37
CA ARG A 115 -9.11 25.53 6.17
C ARG A 115 -9.88 25.80 7.46
N LEU A 116 -9.47 25.21 8.57
CA LEU A 116 -10.11 25.38 9.87
C LEU A 116 -10.05 26.83 10.38
N GLY A 117 -9.01 27.58 10.01
CA GLY A 117 -8.86 28.99 10.36
C GLY A 117 -8.76 29.25 11.87
N PRO A 118 -8.73 30.52 12.29
CA PRO A 118 -8.51 30.90 13.69
C PRO A 118 -9.76 30.74 14.59
N GLY A 119 -10.93 30.41 14.03
CA GLY A 119 -12.19 30.26 14.76
C GLY A 119 -12.57 28.81 15.10
N ALA A 120 -11.71 27.85 14.78
CA ALA A 120 -11.97 26.45 15.06
C ALA A 120 -11.97 26.13 16.56
N ASP A 121 -12.79 25.15 16.95
CA ASP A 121 -12.80 24.62 18.31
C ASP A 121 -11.40 24.09 18.70
N ALA A 122 -10.97 24.43 19.92
CA ALA A 122 -9.62 24.12 20.40
C ALA A 122 -9.36 22.62 20.51
N ALA A 123 -10.37 21.82 20.88
CA ALA A 123 -10.23 20.37 20.98
C ALA A 123 -10.12 19.74 19.58
N HIS A 124 -10.93 20.22 18.62
CA HIS A 124 -10.82 19.78 17.22
C HIS A 124 -9.44 20.13 16.62
N LEU A 125 -8.95 21.36 16.85
CA LEU A 125 -7.63 21.79 16.41
C LEU A 125 -6.51 20.90 16.98
N ALA A 126 -6.56 20.61 18.28
CA ALA A 126 -5.57 19.76 18.95
C ALA A 126 -5.58 18.33 18.40
N ALA A 127 -6.76 17.78 18.08
CA ALA A 127 -6.88 16.44 17.49
C ALA A 127 -6.20 16.35 16.11
N VAL A 128 -6.43 17.32 15.23
CA VAL A 128 -5.84 17.37 13.88
C VAL A 128 -4.32 17.58 13.95
N GLN A 129 -3.84 18.43 14.88
CA GLN A 129 -2.40 18.61 15.10
C GLN A 129 -1.72 17.35 15.62
N ASN A 130 -2.38 16.61 16.53
CA ASN A 130 -1.87 15.35 17.02
C ASN A 130 -1.79 14.29 15.91
N GLU A 131 -2.82 14.18 15.05
CA GLU A 131 -2.80 13.29 13.88
C GLU A 131 -1.60 13.62 12.97
N LEU A 132 -1.40 14.90 12.66
CA LEU A 132 -0.27 15.36 11.86
C LEU A 132 1.08 14.95 12.47
N TRP A 133 1.25 15.17 13.77
CA TRP A 133 2.48 14.81 14.48
C TRP A 133 2.74 13.29 14.44
N VAL A 134 1.73 12.48 14.71
CA VAL A 134 1.83 11.01 14.64
C VAL A 134 2.26 10.55 13.25
N LEU A 135 1.64 11.08 12.19
CA LEU A 135 1.99 10.75 10.81
C LEU A 135 3.43 11.15 10.46
N GLN A 136 3.88 12.31 10.93
CA GLN A 136 5.26 12.76 10.72
C GLN A 136 6.28 11.84 11.41
N GLN A 137 6.01 11.44 12.66
CA GLN A 137 6.86 10.49 13.38
C GLN A 137 6.90 9.13 12.68
N TYR A 138 5.75 8.65 12.21
CA TYR A 138 5.68 7.39 11.48
C TYR A 138 6.46 7.46 10.15
N GLY A 139 6.27 8.53 9.38
CA GLY A 139 7.04 8.77 8.16
C GLY A 139 8.55 8.84 8.40
N GLN A 140 8.98 9.40 9.53
CA GLN A 140 10.39 9.42 9.92
C GLN A 140 10.90 8.01 10.27
N SER A 141 10.14 7.24 11.06
CA SER A 141 10.48 5.86 11.41
C SER A 141 10.65 4.97 10.17
N LEU A 142 9.79 5.12 9.15
CA LEU A 142 9.91 4.42 7.87
C LEU A 142 11.22 4.74 7.13
N ARG A 143 11.68 6.00 7.17
CA ARG A 143 12.94 6.40 6.51
C ARG A 143 14.17 5.89 7.24
N GLU A 144 14.12 5.84 8.58
CA GLU A 144 15.26 5.44 9.42
C GLU A 144 15.41 3.93 9.54
N LYS A 145 14.29 3.22 9.73
CA LYS A 145 14.26 1.80 10.05
C LYS A 145 13.81 0.92 8.88
N GLY A 146 13.30 1.52 7.80
CA GLY A 146 12.83 0.77 6.63
C GLY A 146 11.71 -0.20 6.99
N ALA A 147 11.85 -1.45 6.54
CA ALA A 147 10.83 -2.48 6.72
C ALA A 147 10.58 -2.84 8.19
N ALA A 148 11.55 -2.59 9.09
CA ALA A 148 11.37 -2.81 10.53
C ALA A 148 10.42 -1.81 11.21
N ALA A 149 9.94 -0.79 10.48
CA ALA A 149 8.93 0.16 10.94
C ALA A 149 7.52 -0.10 10.38
N LEU A 150 7.34 -1.15 9.57
CA LEU A 150 6.03 -1.61 9.10
C LEU A 150 5.32 -2.42 10.17
#